data_AF-A0A6B3EMZ6-F1
#
_entry.id   AF-A0A6B3EMZ6-F1
#
_cell.length_a   1.000
_cell.length_b   1.000
_cell.length_c   1.000
_cell.angle_alpha   90.00
_cell.angle_beta   90.00
_cell.angle_gamma   90.00
#
_symmetry.space_group_name_H-M   'P 1'
#
loop_
_entity.id
_entity.type
_entity.pdbx_description
1 polymer ?
#
loop_
_entity_poly.entity_id
_entity_poly.type
_entity_poly.pdbx_seq_one_letter_code
_entity_poly.pdbx_strand_id
1 'polypeptide(L)'
;NPPLRTTYEPVAASVRKGDLVEAGQPLGVLSGAGAYHCGTPCLHWGLRRGKTYLNPLSLLPPELLGLGPSRLFPPTGPLPQPQAPGPKASA
;
A
#
# COMPACT_ATOMS: atom_id res chain seq x y z
N ASN A 1 0.66 23.64 -0.82
CA ASN A 1 0.17 22.27 -0.51
C ASN A 1 0.77 21.31 -1.54
N PRO A 2 1.76 20.48 -1.19
CA PRO A 2 2.39 19.58 -2.17
C PRO A 2 1.37 18.61 -2.77
N PRO A 3 1.53 18.19 -4.04
CA PRO A 3 0.63 17.21 -4.65
C PRO A 3 0.75 15.84 -3.98
N LEU A 4 -0.31 15.05 -4.07
CA LEU A 4 -0.28 13.64 -3.72
C LEU A 4 0.50 12.87 -4.80
N ARG A 5 1.22 11.83 -4.38
CA ARG A 5 1.90 10.89 -5.25
C ARG A 5 1.67 9.47 -4.77
N THR A 6 1.15 8.63 -5.65
CA THR A 6 1.09 7.18 -5.46
C THR A 6 2.36 6.51 -5.98
N THR A 7 2.67 5.32 -5.46
CA THR A 7 3.79 4.48 -5.91
C THR A 7 3.33 3.04 -6.05
N TYR A 8 3.87 2.32 -7.04
CA TYR A 8 3.48 0.97 -7.40
C TYR A 8 4.73 0.12 -7.65
N GLU A 9 4.96 -0.90 -6.83
CA GLU A 9 6.15 -1.75 -6.91
C GLU A 9 5.84 -3.21 -6.57
N PRO A 10 6.53 -4.21 -7.13
CA PRO A 10 7.46 -4.09 -8.25
C PRO A 10 6.68 -4.12 -9.58
N VAL A 11 6.69 -3.02 -10.34
CA VAL A 11 5.97 -2.93 -11.63
C VAL A 11 6.95 -2.74 -12.77
N ALA A 12 6.85 -3.60 -13.78
CA ALA A 12 7.44 -3.35 -15.09
C ALA A 12 6.56 -2.32 -15.81
N ALA A 13 6.94 -1.05 -15.72
CA ALA A 13 6.13 0.07 -16.18
C ALA A 13 5.98 0.07 -17.71
N SER A 14 4.76 0.32 -18.19
CA SER A 14 4.45 0.60 -19.60
C SER A 14 4.36 2.11 -19.90
N VAL A 15 4.20 2.93 -18.84
CA VAL A 15 4.16 4.39 -18.90
C VAL A 15 5.53 5.01 -18.65
N ARG A 16 5.72 6.25 -19.10
CA ARG A 16 6.93 7.05 -18.92
C ARG A 16 6.66 8.26 -18.04
N LYS A 17 7.75 8.82 -17.49
CA LYS A 17 7.68 10.07 -16.74
C LYS A 17 7.17 11.20 -17.65
N GLY A 18 6.12 11.89 -17.21
CA GLY A 18 5.49 12.99 -17.95
C GLY A 18 4.17 12.59 -18.61
N ASP A 19 3.88 11.29 -18.72
CA ASP A 19 2.61 10.81 -19.25
C ASP A 19 1.46 11.24 -18.33
N LEU A 20 0.38 11.71 -18.95
CA LEU A 20 -0.92 11.83 -18.30
C LEU A 20 -1.58 10.45 -18.32
N VAL A 21 -2.18 10.05 -17.20
CA VAL A 21 -2.84 8.76 -17.04
C VAL A 21 -4.25 8.96 -16.51
N GLU A 22 -5.17 8.15 -16.99
CA GLU A 22 -6.57 8.18 -16.58
C GLU A 22 -6.94 6.99 -15.69
N ALA A 23 -8.06 7.10 -14.97
CA ALA A 23 -8.56 6.00 -14.15
C ALA A 23 -8.87 4.78 -15.03
N GLY A 24 -8.38 3.60 -14.63
CA GLY A 24 -8.52 2.35 -15.40
C GLY A 24 -7.42 2.12 -16.44
N GLN A 25 -6.57 3.11 -16.73
CA GLN A 25 -5.43 2.93 -17.62
C GLN A 25 -4.36 2.02 -16.98
N PRO A 26 -3.91 0.94 -17.65
CA PRO A 26 -2.82 0.12 -17.17
C PRO A 26 -1.50 0.90 -17.06
N LEU A 27 -0.85 0.86 -15.89
CA LEU A 27 0.47 1.48 -15.67
C LEU A 27 1.65 0.54 -15.99
N GLY A 28 1.39 -0.76 -16.10
CA GLY A 28 2.39 -1.80 -16.33
C GLY A 28 1.90 -3.16 -15.85
N VAL A 29 2.84 -4.09 -15.74
CA VAL A 29 2.58 -5.45 -15.26
C VAL A 29 3.36 -5.69 -13.97
N LEU A 30 2.76 -6.38 -13.01
CA LEU A 30 3.44 -6.77 -11.79
C LEU A 30 4.62 -7.67 -12.16
N SER A 31 5.83 -7.25 -11.79
CA SER A 31 7.04 -8.04 -12.00
C SER A 31 7.00 -9.25 -11.08
N GLY A 32 7.39 -10.41 -11.61
CA GLY A 32 7.74 -11.62 -10.85
C GLY A 32 9.23 -11.74 -10.53
N ALA A 33 10.05 -10.77 -10.97
CA ALA A 33 11.47 -10.69 -10.63
C ALA A 33 11.73 -9.77 -9.43
N GLY A 34 12.50 -10.25 -8.46
CA GLY A 34 12.91 -9.52 -7.25
C GLY A 34 12.85 -10.38 -5.99
N ALA A 35 13.29 -9.82 -4.86
CA ALA A 35 13.07 -10.42 -3.55
C ALA A 35 11.64 -10.09 -3.09
N TYR A 36 10.81 -11.13 -2.95
CA TYR A 36 9.45 -11.00 -2.42
C TYR A 36 9.41 -11.50 -0.98
N HIS A 37 8.62 -10.86 -0.14
CA HIS A 37 8.30 -11.37 1.19
C HIS A 37 7.01 -12.21 1.18
N CYS A 38 6.22 -12.13 0.11
CA CYS A 38 5.04 -12.93 -0.14
C CYS A 38 5.41 -14.24 -0.87
N GLY A 39 4.61 -15.30 -0.69
CA GLY A 39 4.72 -16.54 -1.47
C GLY A 39 4.28 -16.42 -2.93
N THR A 40 3.60 -15.32 -3.28
CA THR A 40 3.19 -14.96 -4.64
C THR A 40 3.54 -13.49 -4.92
N PRO A 41 3.60 -13.06 -6.19
CA PRO A 41 3.79 -11.64 -6.51
C PRO A 41 2.70 -10.79 -5.87
N CYS A 42 3.12 -9.83 -5.04
CA CYS A 42 2.26 -8.87 -4.33
C CYS A 42 2.54 -7.45 -4.86
N LEU A 43 1.50 -6.67 -5.15
CA LEU A 43 1.64 -5.24 -5.44
C LEU A 43 1.79 -4.47 -4.12
N HIS A 44 2.88 -3.71 -4.01
CA HIS A 44 3.06 -2.68 -3.00
C HIS A 44 2.54 -1.35 -3.53
N TRP A 45 1.54 -0.82 -2.84
CA TRP A 45 0.94 0.47 -3.17
C TRP A 45 1.15 1.47 -2.03
N GLY A 46 1.72 2.62 -2.35
CA GLY A 46 2.04 3.66 -1.38
C GLY A 46 1.44 5.01 -1.74
N LEU A 47 1.28 5.89 -0.73
CA LEU A 47 0.80 7.25 -0.87
C LEU A 47 1.70 8.22 -0.09
N ARG A 48 2.09 9.33 -0.73
CA ARG A 48 2.81 10.42 -0.07
C ARG A 48 2.30 11.80 -0.47
N ARG A 49 2.54 12.77 0.40
CA ARG A 49 2.42 14.22 0.14
C ARG A 49 3.76 14.88 0.40
N GLY A 50 4.44 15.31 -0.67
CA GLY A 50 5.84 15.73 -0.56
C GLY A 50 6.72 14.61 0.01
N LYS A 51 7.24 14.79 1.24
CA LYS A 51 8.07 13.80 1.94
C LYS A 51 7.30 12.96 2.97
N THR A 52 6.03 13.26 3.22
CA THR A 52 5.21 12.61 4.25
C THR A 52 4.47 11.42 3.67
N TYR A 53 4.63 10.24 4.26
CA TYR A 53 3.80 9.07 3.94
C TYR A 53 2.42 9.21 4.58
N LEU A 54 1.38 8.84 3.84
CA LEU A 54 -0.01 8.85 4.27
C LEU A 54 -0.57 7.43 4.17
N ASN A 55 -1.70 7.17 4.85
CA ASN A 55 -2.41 5.92 4.71
C ASN A 55 -3.00 5.79 3.28
N PRO A 56 -2.52 4.89 2.41
CA PRO A 56 -3.03 4.76 1.04
C PRO A 56 -4.48 4.29 1.00
N LEU A 57 -4.95 3.57 2.03
CA LEU A 57 -6.34 3.12 2.12
C LEU A 57 -7.33 4.28 2.27
N SER A 58 -6.86 5.47 2.65
CA SER A 58 -7.70 6.68 2.68
C SER A 58 -8.21 7.13 1.30
N LEU A 59 -7.65 6.59 0.21
CA LEU A 59 -8.11 6.86 -1.16
C LEU A 59 -9.17 5.87 -1.64
N LEU A 60 -9.43 4.81 -0.89
CA LEU A 60 -10.39 3.78 -1.27
C LEU A 60 -11.78 4.09 -0.69
N PRO A 61 -12.85 3.83 -1.45
CA PRO A 61 -14.20 3.89 -0.91
C PRO A 61 -14.41 2.70 0.06
N PRO A 62 -15.35 2.81 1.01
CA PRO A 62 -15.54 1.83 2.09
C PRO A 62 -15.69 0.38 1.62
N GLU A 63 -16.32 0.17 0.46
CA GLU A 63 -16.60 -1.14 -0.12
C GLU A 63 -15.31 -1.90 -0.49
N LEU A 64 -14.20 -1.19 -0.73
CA LEU A 64 -12.91 -1.80 -1.10
C LEU A 64 -11.99 -2.07 0.10
N LEU A 65 -12.32 -1.58 1.30
CA LEU A 65 -11.46 -1.71 2.49
C LEU A 65 -11.42 -3.13 3.08
N GLY A 66 -12.37 -4.01 2.68
CA GLY A 66 -12.49 -5.38 3.19
C GLY A 66 -11.99 -6.48 2.24
N LEU A 67 -11.44 -6.14 1.07
CA LEU A 67 -11.19 -7.10 -0.01
C LEU A 67 -9.91 -7.95 0.13
N GLY A 68 -9.14 -7.77 1.21
CA GLY A 68 -7.98 -8.60 1.48
C GLY A 68 -7.00 -7.98 2.48
N PRO A 69 -6.04 -8.75 2.98
CA PRO A 69 -5.09 -8.27 3.98
C PRO A 69 -4.12 -7.28 3.33
N SER A 70 -4.18 -6.02 3.76
CA SER A 70 -3.08 -5.07 3.54
C SER A 70 -1.86 -5.55 4.33
N ARG A 71 -0.83 -6.05 3.65
CA ARG A 71 0.43 -6.45 4.28
C ARG A 71 1.37 -5.26 4.34
N LEU A 72 1.47 -4.66 5.53
CA LEU A 72 2.47 -3.64 5.81
C LEU A 72 3.83 -4.32 5.97
N PHE A 73 4.81 -3.89 5.18
CA PHE A 73 6.20 -4.28 5.40
C PHE A 73 6.65 -3.71 6.75
N PRO A 74 7.16 -4.52 7.70
CA PRO A 74 7.70 -3.98 8.92
C PRO A 74 9.01 -3.23 8.57
N PRO A 75 9.15 -1.94 8.91
CA PRO A 75 10.40 -1.23 8.75
C PRO A 75 11.33 -1.73 9.85
N THR A 76 12.01 -2.86 9.63
CA THR A 76 13.03 -3.42 10.56
C THR A 76 12.58 -3.42 12.02
N GLY A 77 11.68 -4.32 12.39
CA GLY A 77 11.27 -4.51 13.78
C GLY A 77 10.19 -5.58 13.93
N PRO A 78 10.02 -6.16 15.13
CA PRO A 78 8.90 -7.06 15.39
C PRO A 78 7.57 -6.33 15.17
N LEU A 79 6.58 -7.03 14.60
CA LEU A 79 5.24 -6.48 14.40
C LEU A 79 4.66 -6.01 15.75
N PRO A 80 3.94 -4.86 15.80
CA PRO A 80 3.19 -4.49 17.00
C PRO A 80 2.21 -5.61 17.34
N GLN A 81 2.31 -6.16 18.55
CA GLN A 81 1.31 -7.12 19.01
C GLN A 81 0.02 -6.36 19.36
N PRO A 82 -1.16 -6.86 18.95
CA PRO A 82 -2.42 -6.32 19.44
C PRO A 82 -2.39 -6.30 20.97
N GLN A 83 -2.60 -5.13 21.56
CA GLN A 83 -2.78 -5.06 23.01
C GLN A 83 -4.01 -5.91 23.36
N ALA A 84 -3.82 -6.93 24.20
CA ALA A 84 -4.93 -7.68 24.75
C ALA A 84 -5.92 -6.68 25.36
N PRO A 85 -7.24 -6.86 25.17
CA PRO A 85 -8.22 -6.03 25.85
C PRO A 85 -7.88 -6.03 27.34
N GLY A 86 -7.66 -4.84 27.90
CA GLY A 86 -7.49 -4.69 29.34
C GLY A 86 -8.68 -5.33 30.06
N PRO A 87 -8.49 -5.85 31.28
CA PRO A 87 -9.57 -6.45 32.04
C PRO A 87 -10.73 -5.45 32.10
N LYS A 88 -11.92 -5.87 31.65
CA LYS A 88 -13.13 -5.08 31.86
C LYS A 88 -13.28 -4.91 33.37
N ALA A 89 -13.30 -3.67 33.83
CA ALA A 89 -13.66 -3.39 35.22
C ALA A 89 -15.07 -3.96 35.45
N SER A 90 -15.16 -4.92 36.37
CA SER A 90 -16.46 -5.41 36.86
C SER A 90 -17.17 -4.27 37.58
N ALA A 91 -18.46 -4.12 37.28
CA ALA A 91 -19.38 -3.23 37.99
C ALA A 91 -19.58 -3.66 39.45
#